data_AF-A0A820G361-F1
#
_entry.id   AF-A0A820G361-F1
#
_cell.length_a   1.000
_cell.length_b   1.000
_cell.length_c   1.000
_cell.angle_alpha   90.00
_cell.angle_beta   90.00
_cell.angle_gamma   90.00
#
_symmetry.space_group_name_H-M   'P 1'
#
loop_
_entity.id
_entity.type
_entity.pdbx_description
1 polymer ?
#
loop_
_entity_poly.entity_id
_entity_poly.type
_entity_poly.pdbx_seq_one_letter_code
_entity_poly.pdbx_strand_id
1 'polypeptide(L)'
;MMLFISYLFYFILLYKITASPQINLHLTDWINANESHIVLQHDCLHLAAWIDEENDPYQIISYCMSECPSKWYIQKNNQDQNFAFAELYKLNITSEQLYLWSAPMDVIERYQFYLNLLLTSNSLSSLMAAHIFYNCTSPRFGPLCQYSLDAYKSHHLTLNEIIHEFYLHEYEPITLTCYTHLQCDRGSIYACLDWSEICDGIIDCRNGVDEEPCWQMEINECEDNEDRCRNGQCIPTPFFHDDPNVFECLDQSDE
;
A
#
# COMPACT_ATOMS: atom_id res chain seq x y z
N MET A 1 -37.68 -22.51 29.08
CA MET A 1 -37.79 -22.48 27.60
C MET A 1 -38.07 -21.09 27.02
N MET A 2 -38.35 -20.04 27.82
CA MET A 2 -38.49 -18.65 27.30
C MET A 2 -37.20 -17.80 27.46
N LEU A 3 -36.31 -18.14 28.40
CA LEU A 3 -35.05 -17.42 28.61
C LEU A 3 -34.03 -17.64 27.47
N PHE A 4 -34.00 -18.84 26.88
CA PHE A 4 -33.08 -19.17 25.78
C PHE A 4 -33.42 -18.44 24.47
N ILE A 5 -34.69 -18.11 24.22
CA ILE A 5 -35.11 -17.39 23.00
C ILE A 5 -34.70 -15.91 23.07
N SER A 6 -34.64 -15.32 24.27
CA SER A 6 -34.21 -13.94 24.46
C SER A 6 -32.70 -13.74 24.24
N TYR A 7 -31.88 -14.75 24.56
CA TYR A 7 -30.43 -14.73 24.29
C TYR A 7 -30.10 -14.90 22.80
N LEU A 8 -30.90 -15.66 22.06
CA LEU A 8 -30.74 -15.86 20.62
C LEU A 8 -30.91 -14.56 19.82
N PHE A 9 -31.82 -13.67 20.26
CA PHE A 9 -31.97 -12.34 19.68
C PHE A 9 -30.79 -11.41 19.99
N TYR A 10 -30.17 -11.54 21.16
CA TYR A 10 -28.97 -10.79 21.53
C TYR A 10 -27.73 -11.19 20.71
N PHE A 11 -27.63 -12.47 20.31
CA PHE A 11 -26.59 -12.95 19.40
C PHE A 11 -26.82 -12.51 17.94
N ILE A 12 -28.07 -12.31 17.51
CA ILE A 12 -28.38 -11.75 16.17
C ILE A 12 -28.09 -10.24 16.10
N LEU A 13 -28.07 -9.57 17.27
CA LEU A 13 -27.67 -8.17 17.47
C LEU A 13 -26.17 -7.99 17.76
N LEU A 14 -25.37 -9.06 17.81
CA LEU A 14 -23.93 -8.92 17.66
C LEU A 14 -23.70 -8.46 16.23
N TYR A 15 -23.62 -7.13 16.13
CA TYR A 15 -23.32 -6.34 14.97
C TYR A 15 -22.49 -7.15 13.98
N LYS A 16 -23.02 -7.33 12.78
CA LYS A 16 -22.15 -7.46 11.62
C LYS A 16 -21.31 -6.19 11.59
N ILE A 17 -20.16 -6.21 12.23
CA ILE A 17 -19.11 -5.25 12.02
C ILE A 17 -18.68 -5.54 10.60
N THR A 18 -19.30 -4.86 9.64
CA THR A 18 -18.76 -4.78 8.29
C THR A 18 -17.53 -3.91 8.40
N ALA A 19 -16.41 -4.51 8.76
CA ALA A 19 -15.11 -3.91 8.61
C ALA A 19 -14.82 -3.92 7.11
N SER A 20 -14.80 -2.74 6.50
CA SER A 20 -14.23 -2.58 5.18
C SER A 20 -12.72 -2.46 5.34
N PRO A 21 -11.89 -3.08 4.49
CA PRO A 21 -10.46 -2.87 4.54
C PRO A 21 -10.16 -1.39 4.35
N GLN A 22 -9.39 -0.85 5.28
CA GLN A 22 -9.00 0.55 5.29
C GLN A 22 -7.63 0.66 4.62
N ILE A 23 -7.59 1.31 3.46
CA ILE A 23 -6.35 1.56 2.72
C ILE A 23 -6.13 3.06 2.74
N ASN A 24 -5.46 3.54 3.79
CA ASN A 24 -5.16 4.96 3.96
C ASN A 24 -3.73 5.23 3.47
N LEU A 25 -3.61 6.15 2.51
CA LEU A 25 -2.30 6.66 2.10
C LEU A 25 -1.82 7.73 3.07
N HIS A 26 -0.51 7.81 3.25
CA HIS A 26 0.17 8.85 3.97
C HIS A 26 1.10 9.59 3.02
N LEU A 27 1.48 10.82 3.39
CA LEU A 27 2.43 11.64 2.61
C LEU A 27 2.01 11.77 1.12
N THR A 28 0.79 12.26 0.86
CA THR A 28 0.35 12.51 -0.53
C THR A 28 0.89 13.83 -1.10
N ASP A 29 1.37 14.72 -0.22
CA ASP A 29 2.01 15.96 -0.62
C ASP A 29 3.37 15.69 -1.28
N TRP A 30 3.61 16.37 -2.40
CA TRP A 30 4.82 16.17 -3.19
C TRP A 30 5.98 16.99 -2.60
N ILE A 31 7.00 16.31 -2.10
CA ILE A 31 8.22 16.97 -1.65
C ILE A 31 9.03 17.37 -2.89
N ASN A 32 8.84 18.61 -3.35
CA ASN A 32 9.72 19.23 -4.33
C ASN A 32 11.06 19.52 -3.65
N ALA A 33 12.07 18.69 -3.88
CA ALA A 33 13.44 19.10 -3.65
C ALA A 33 13.76 20.21 -4.67
N ASN A 34 14.02 21.42 -4.17
CA ASN A 34 14.39 22.55 -5.02
C ASN A 34 15.50 22.15 -6.03
N GLU A 35 15.26 22.46 -7.31
CA GLU A 35 16.22 22.51 -8.43
C GLU A 35 16.82 21.22 -9.02
N SER A 36 16.28 20.05 -8.75
CA SER A 36 16.49 18.90 -9.64
C SER A 36 15.22 18.08 -9.71
N HIS A 37 14.93 17.48 -10.86
CA HIS A 37 13.69 16.75 -11.19
C HIS A 37 13.44 15.47 -10.35
N ILE A 38 13.86 15.45 -9.08
CA ILE A 38 13.80 14.31 -8.18
C ILE A 38 12.60 14.54 -7.26
N VAL A 39 11.46 13.97 -7.63
CA VAL A 39 10.39 13.72 -6.65
C VAL A 39 10.95 12.72 -5.66
N LEU A 40 11.04 13.10 -4.38
CA LEU A 40 11.67 12.25 -3.37
C LEU A 40 10.83 11.01 -3.07
N GLN A 41 9.52 11.17 -2.87
CA GLN A 41 8.50 10.13 -2.66
C GLN A 41 7.12 10.80 -2.49
N HIS A 42 6.02 10.11 -2.84
CA HIS A 42 4.63 10.50 -2.53
C HIS A 42 3.69 9.28 -2.50
N ASP A 43 2.45 9.49 -2.05
CA ASP A 43 1.36 8.49 -2.05
C ASP A 43 1.81 7.15 -1.41
N CYS A 44 2.20 7.22 -0.14
CA CYS A 44 2.82 6.10 0.56
C CYS A 44 1.80 5.21 1.28
N LEU A 45 1.90 3.90 1.10
CA LEU A 45 1.29 2.90 1.96
C LEU A 45 2.25 2.56 3.10
N HIS A 46 1.72 2.45 4.32
CA HIS A 46 2.49 2.06 5.49
C HIS A 46 1.98 0.71 5.97
N LEU A 47 2.89 -0.25 6.09
CA LEU A 47 2.61 -1.61 6.50
C LEU A 47 3.33 -1.90 7.81
N ALA A 48 2.59 -2.41 8.78
CA ALA A 48 3.17 -2.88 10.02
C ALA A 48 3.72 -4.30 9.80
N ALA A 49 5.03 -4.47 10.00
CA ALA A 49 5.71 -5.75 10.02
C ALA A 49 5.74 -6.29 11.46
N TRP A 50 5.32 -7.53 11.64
CA TRP A 50 5.15 -8.20 12.93
C TRP A 50 6.03 -9.44 12.96
N ILE A 51 6.74 -9.66 14.07
CA ILE A 51 7.72 -10.75 14.24
C ILE A 51 7.11 -11.94 15.00
N ASP A 52 5.98 -11.75 15.72
CA ASP A 52 5.32 -12.83 16.47
C ASP A 52 3.85 -12.46 16.79
N GLU A 53 2.96 -13.46 16.85
CA GLU A 53 1.52 -13.29 17.19
C GLU A 53 1.26 -12.61 18.56
N GLU A 54 2.28 -12.48 19.42
CA GLU A 54 2.14 -11.97 20.80
C GLU A 54 2.69 -10.55 21.07
N ASN A 55 3.28 -9.81 20.11
CA ASN A 55 3.86 -8.47 20.40
C ASN A 55 3.57 -7.37 19.35
N ASP A 56 3.66 -6.11 19.81
CA ASP A 56 3.55 -4.84 19.06
C ASP A 56 4.41 -4.81 17.77
N PRO A 57 4.04 -4.02 16.74
CA PRO A 57 4.72 -4.05 15.45
C PRO A 57 6.14 -3.50 15.59
N TYR A 58 7.13 -4.28 15.16
CA TYR A 58 8.54 -3.91 15.32
C TYR A 58 8.95 -2.80 14.36
N GLN A 59 8.36 -2.78 13.15
CA GLN A 59 8.67 -1.80 12.13
C GLN A 59 7.44 -1.42 11.30
N ILE A 60 7.38 -0.15 10.89
CA ILE A 60 6.46 0.32 9.86
C ILE A 60 7.26 0.50 8.58
N ILE A 61 6.94 -0.28 7.56
CA ILE A 61 7.56 -0.23 6.24
C ILE A 61 6.72 0.69 5.35
N SER A 62 7.37 1.62 4.67
CA SER A 62 6.72 2.58 3.77
C SER A 62 6.97 2.22 2.31
N TYR A 63 5.89 1.98 1.56
CA TYR A 63 5.92 1.76 0.12
C TYR A 63 5.36 3.00 -0.57
N CYS A 64 6.24 3.75 -1.22
CA CYS A 64 5.94 5.06 -1.78
C CYS A 64 6.19 5.11 -3.28
N MET A 65 5.40 5.92 -3.99
CA MET A 65 5.65 6.23 -5.39
C MET A 65 6.84 7.19 -5.51
N SER A 66 7.76 6.89 -6.43
CA SER A 66 8.94 7.73 -6.72
C SER A 66 8.84 8.46 -8.06
N GLU A 67 7.83 8.14 -8.87
CA GLU A 67 7.67 8.68 -10.22
C GLU A 67 6.79 9.91 -10.28
N CYS A 68 7.08 10.83 -11.21
CA CYS A 68 6.25 12.01 -11.39
C CYS A 68 4.83 11.64 -11.92
N PRO A 69 3.75 12.11 -11.28
CA PRO A 69 2.36 11.82 -11.69
C PRO A 69 2.02 12.24 -13.12
N SER A 70 2.74 13.21 -13.70
CA SER A 70 2.52 13.65 -15.08
C SER A 70 2.79 12.56 -16.12
N LYS A 71 3.52 11.49 -15.74
CA LYS A 71 3.67 10.28 -16.56
C LYS A 71 2.35 9.50 -16.69
N TRP A 72 1.46 9.61 -15.70
CA TRP A 72 0.27 8.79 -15.57
C TRP A 72 -0.97 9.59 -15.96
N TYR A 73 -1.72 9.11 -16.95
CA TYR A 73 -3.00 9.71 -17.33
C TYR A 73 -4.10 9.22 -16.37
N ILE A 74 -4.22 9.86 -15.21
CA ILE A 74 -5.27 9.56 -14.23
C ILE A 74 -6.63 10.00 -14.80
N GLN A 75 -7.43 9.02 -15.20
CA GLN A 75 -8.80 9.28 -15.63
C GLN A 75 -9.66 9.62 -14.43
N LYS A 76 -10.34 10.78 -14.47
CA LYS A 76 -11.34 11.11 -13.46
C LYS A 76 -12.48 10.11 -13.54
N ASN A 77 -12.71 9.38 -12.44
CA ASN A 77 -13.91 8.57 -12.32
C ASN A 77 -15.11 9.49 -12.05
N ASN A 78 -16.06 9.54 -12.98
CA ASN A 78 -17.28 10.34 -12.81
C ASN A 78 -18.32 9.67 -11.89
N GLN A 79 -18.07 8.43 -11.46
CA GLN A 79 -18.99 7.69 -10.59
C GLN A 79 -18.82 8.02 -9.11
N ASP A 80 -17.61 8.40 -8.68
CA ASP A 80 -17.32 8.68 -7.29
C ASP A 80 -17.83 10.09 -6.90
N GLN A 81 -18.45 10.16 -5.73
CA GLN A 81 -18.89 11.44 -5.17
C GLN A 81 -17.69 12.21 -4.62
N ASN A 82 -17.71 13.53 -4.77
CA ASN A 82 -16.71 14.40 -4.15
C ASN A 82 -17.41 15.51 -3.38
N PHE A 83 -16.75 15.98 -2.33
CA PHE A 83 -17.28 16.95 -1.39
C PHE A 83 -16.22 17.98 -1.05
N ALA A 84 -16.59 19.25 -1.06
CA ALA A 84 -15.77 20.27 -0.45
C ALA A 84 -15.79 20.12 1.09
N PHE A 85 -14.72 20.53 1.78
CA PHE A 85 -14.68 20.51 3.24
C PHE A 85 -15.85 21.27 3.90
N ALA A 86 -16.27 22.38 3.29
CA ALA A 86 -17.45 23.11 3.74
C ALA A 86 -18.75 22.32 3.61
N GLU A 87 -18.86 21.42 2.63
CA GLU A 87 -20.02 20.56 2.44
C GLU A 87 -20.03 19.41 3.44
N LEU A 88 -18.87 18.75 3.64
CA LEU A 88 -18.69 17.74 4.68
C LEU A 88 -19.07 18.28 6.06
N TYR A 89 -18.63 19.50 6.37
CA TYR A 89 -18.97 20.16 7.63
C TYR A 89 -20.48 20.41 7.77
N LYS A 90 -21.15 20.90 6.72
CA LYS A 90 -22.62 21.08 6.73
C LYS A 90 -23.37 19.76 6.94
N LEU A 91 -22.79 18.65 6.50
CA LEU A 91 -23.32 17.30 6.69
C LEU A 91 -22.95 16.68 8.05
N ASN A 92 -22.25 17.42 8.92
CA ASN A 92 -21.74 16.96 10.21
C ASN A 92 -20.84 15.71 10.10
N ILE A 93 -20.06 15.62 9.02
CA ILE A 93 -19.10 14.53 8.83
C ILE A 93 -17.89 14.77 9.74
N THR A 94 -17.43 13.72 10.43
CA THR A 94 -16.22 13.77 11.27
C THR A 94 -15.00 13.26 10.50
N SER A 95 -13.81 13.62 10.98
CA SER A 95 -12.55 13.07 10.46
C SER A 95 -12.46 11.54 10.65
N GLU A 96 -13.06 10.99 11.70
CA GLU A 96 -13.18 9.54 11.90
C GLU A 96 -14.01 8.88 10.79
N GLN A 97 -15.09 9.52 10.32
CA GLN A 97 -15.86 8.98 9.20
C GLN A 97 -15.04 8.98 7.90
N LEU A 98 -14.21 10.00 7.66
CA LEU A 98 -13.30 10.00 6.52
C LEU A 98 -12.28 8.86 6.61
N TYR A 99 -11.75 8.57 7.81
CA TYR A 99 -10.88 7.42 8.05
C TYR A 99 -11.56 6.09 7.70
N LEU A 100 -12.82 5.91 8.12
CA LEU A 100 -13.64 4.74 7.77
C LEU A 100 -13.96 4.64 6.28
N TRP A 101 -13.86 5.74 5.53
CA TRP A 101 -14.02 5.77 4.08
C TRP A 101 -12.69 5.64 3.31
N SER A 102 -11.62 5.19 3.99
CA SER A 102 -10.30 5.03 3.39
C SER A 102 -9.73 6.32 2.78
N ALA A 103 -10.09 7.48 3.34
CA ALA A 103 -9.52 8.75 2.92
C ALA A 103 -8.00 8.80 3.21
N PRO A 104 -7.18 9.49 2.39
CA PRO A 104 -5.78 9.71 2.72
C PRO A 104 -5.60 10.41 4.07
N MET A 105 -4.60 10.01 4.84
CA MET A 105 -4.37 10.48 6.20
C MET A 105 -4.16 11.99 6.27
N ASP A 106 -3.39 12.53 5.34
CA ASP A 106 -3.16 13.97 5.24
C ASP A 106 -4.43 14.76 4.87
N VAL A 107 -5.36 14.19 4.11
CA VAL A 107 -6.70 14.76 3.88
C VAL A 107 -7.51 14.76 5.17
N ILE A 108 -7.46 13.67 5.95
CA ILE A 108 -8.15 13.56 7.25
C ILE A 108 -7.62 14.61 8.23
N GLU A 109 -6.30 14.75 8.31
CA GLU A 109 -5.62 15.74 9.15
C GLU A 109 -5.96 17.17 8.74
N ARG A 110 -5.91 17.48 7.44
CA ARG A 110 -6.31 18.79 6.90
C ARG A 110 -7.78 19.09 7.19
N TYR A 111 -8.66 18.10 7.11
CA TYR A 111 -10.06 18.26 7.46
C TYR A 111 -10.26 18.49 8.97
N GLN A 112 -9.57 17.74 9.82
CA GLN A 112 -9.61 17.97 11.26
C GLN A 112 -9.09 19.37 11.61
N PHE A 113 -8.01 19.81 10.95
CA PHE A 113 -7.47 21.15 11.10
C PHE A 113 -8.48 22.22 10.66
N TYR A 114 -9.20 22.02 9.55
CA TYR A 114 -10.31 22.87 9.12
C TYR A 114 -11.42 22.95 10.18
N LEU A 115 -11.86 21.83 10.74
CA LEU A 115 -12.87 21.80 11.81
C LEU A 115 -12.41 22.59 13.04
N ASN A 116 -11.15 22.43 13.46
CA ASN A 116 -10.59 23.17 14.59
C ASN A 116 -10.51 24.69 14.34
N LEU A 117 -10.21 25.11 13.11
CA LEU A 117 -10.21 26.53 12.73
C LEU A 117 -11.59 27.17 12.81
N LEU A 118 -12.65 26.44 12.44
CA LEU A 118 -14.03 26.90 12.56
C LEU A 118 -14.45 27.14 14.02
N LEU A 119 -13.88 26.38 14.95
CA LEU A 119 -14.16 26.51 16.38
C LEU A 119 -13.39 27.67 17.03
N THR A 120 -12.16 27.93 16.56
CA THR A 120 -11.21 28.86 17.18
C THR A 120 -11.21 30.25 16.56
N SER A 121 -11.62 30.39 15.29
CA SER A 121 -11.52 31.65 14.54
C SER A 121 -12.77 31.92 13.69
N ASN A 122 -13.24 33.17 13.69
CA ASN A 122 -14.31 33.62 12.78
C ASN A 122 -13.80 33.91 11.35
N SER A 123 -12.49 33.82 11.10
CA SER A 123 -11.91 34.00 9.77
C SER A 123 -11.86 32.67 9.04
N LEU A 124 -12.90 32.40 8.25
CA LEU A 124 -12.95 31.26 7.34
C LEU A 124 -11.86 31.42 6.27
N SER A 125 -10.84 30.55 6.27
CA SER A 125 -9.95 30.42 5.11
C SER A 125 -10.77 29.81 3.96
N SER A 126 -11.19 30.64 3.00
CA SER A 126 -11.96 30.20 1.84
C SER A 126 -11.24 29.12 1.04
N LEU A 127 -9.90 29.14 1.07
CA LEU A 127 -9.07 28.15 0.40
C LEU A 127 -9.21 26.75 1.02
N MET A 128 -9.21 26.65 2.35
CA MET A 128 -9.39 25.35 3.03
C MET A 128 -10.81 24.83 2.89
N ALA A 129 -11.80 25.73 2.97
CA ALA A 129 -13.21 25.39 2.79
C ALA A 129 -13.49 24.79 1.39
N ALA A 130 -12.71 25.18 0.38
CA ALA A 130 -12.80 24.71 -1.00
C ALA A 130 -11.98 23.44 -1.29
N HIS A 131 -11.22 22.92 -0.31
CA HIS A 131 -10.48 21.67 -0.49
C HIS A 131 -11.46 20.51 -0.73
N ILE A 132 -11.18 19.69 -1.75
CA ILE A 132 -12.06 18.61 -2.19
C ILE A 132 -11.60 17.28 -1.61
N PHE A 133 -12.54 16.51 -1.09
CA PHE A 133 -12.40 15.12 -0.71
C PHE A 133 -13.16 14.24 -1.72
N TYR A 134 -12.55 13.15 -2.16
CA TYR A 134 -13.18 12.16 -3.03
C TYR A 134 -13.60 10.94 -2.20
N ASN A 135 -14.91 10.67 -2.15
CA ASN A 135 -15.48 9.52 -1.46
C ASN A 135 -15.46 8.31 -2.39
N CYS A 136 -14.39 7.52 -2.29
CA CYS A 136 -14.12 6.43 -3.21
C CYS A 136 -15.05 5.24 -3.00
N THR A 137 -15.57 4.70 -4.10
CA THR A 137 -16.29 3.42 -4.07
C THR A 137 -15.28 2.28 -3.94
N SER A 138 -15.41 1.49 -2.87
CA SER A 138 -14.62 0.26 -2.68
C SER A 138 -14.61 -0.60 -3.97
N PRO A 139 -13.45 -1.14 -4.39
CA PRO A 139 -12.16 -1.22 -3.69
C PRO A 139 -11.19 -0.08 -4.01
N ARG A 140 -11.65 1.02 -4.61
CA ARG A 140 -10.76 2.12 -5.00
C ARG A 140 -10.36 2.98 -3.82
N PHE A 141 -9.15 3.51 -3.86
CA PHE A 141 -8.61 4.39 -2.83
C PHE A 141 -7.65 5.43 -3.42
N GLY A 142 -7.19 6.34 -2.55
CA GLY A 142 -6.29 7.43 -2.91
C GLY A 142 -6.97 8.80 -3.03
N PRO A 143 -6.20 9.88 -3.21
CA PRO A 143 -6.71 11.25 -3.18
C PRO A 143 -7.72 11.57 -4.29
N LEU A 144 -7.69 10.83 -5.40
CA LEU A 144 -8.60 10.95 -6.54
C LEU A 144 -9.33 9.62 -6.85
N CYS A 145 -9.31 8.65 -5.92
CA CYS A 145 -9.81 7.29 -6.15
C CYS A 145 -9.12 6.57 -7.34
N GLN A 146 -7.84 6.86 -7.56
CA GLN A 146 -7.09 6.41 -8.72
C GLN A 146 -6.45 5.03 -8.55
N TYR A 147 -6.36 4.51 -7.33
CA TYR A 147 -5.70 3.23 -7.05
C TYR A 147 -6.71 2.12 -6.82
N SER A 148 -6.33 0.91 -7.21
CA SER A 148 -7.01 -0.34 -6.89
C SER A 148 -5.97 -1.46 -6.82
N LEU A 149 -6.21 -2.45 -5.96
CA LEU A 149 -5.39 -3.67 -5.93
C LEU A 149 -6.03 -4.71 -6.85
N ASP A 150 -5.26 -5.25 -7.79
CA ASP A 150 -5.75 -6.24 -8.75
C ASP A 150 -6.13 -7.57 -8.07
N ALA A 151 -5.47 -7.90 -6.95
CA ALA A 151 -5.73 -9.08 -6.15
C ALA A 151 -6.93 -8.94 -5.18
N TYR A 152 -7.71 -7.85 -5.26
CA TYR A 152 -8.84 -7.62 -4.38
C TYR A 152 -10.02 -8.55 -4.72
N LYS A 153 -9.98 -9.81 -4.27
CA LYS A 153 -11.19 -10.65 -4.20
C LYS A 153 -12.02 -10.16 -3.01
N SER A 154 -13.34 -10.21 -3.14
CA SER A 154 -14.31 -9.47 -2.29
C SER A 154 -14.44 -9.96 -0.83
N HIS A 155 -13.47 -10.69 -0.29
CA HIS A 155 -13.55 -11.35 1.00
C HIS A 155 -12.41 -11.04 1.98
N HIS A 156 -11.41 -10.22 1.62
CA HIS A 156 -10.30 -9.86 2.50
C HIS A 156 -10.65 -8.64 3.38
N LEU A 157 -10.26 -8.69 4.65
CA LEU A 157 -10.66 -7.74 5.69
C LEU A 157 -9.62 -6.63 5.90
N THR A 158 -8.33 -6.87 5.57
CA THR A 158 -7.25 -5.89 5.76
C THR A 158 -6.21 -5.87 4.63
N LEU A 159 -5.40 -4.79 4.55
CA LEU A 159 -4.30 -4.68 3.58
C LEU A 159 -3.25 -5.79 3.78
N ASN A 160 -2.93 -6.13 5.03
CA ASN A 160 -1.98 -7.20 5.36
C ASN A 160 -2.47 -8.56 4.85
N GLU A 161 -3.76 -8.87 5.04
CA GLU A 161 -4.35 -10.09 4.51
C GLU A 161 -4.32 -10.15 2.98
N ILE A 162 -4.55 -9.02 2.30
CA ILE A 162 -4.46 -8.95 0.83
C ILE A 162 -3.04 -9.26 0.35
N ILE A 163 -2.02 -8.73 1.03
CA ILE A 163 -0.60 -8.97 0.69
C ILE A 163 -0.23 -10.42 0.98
N HIS A 164 -0.60 -10.93 2.15
CA HIS A 164 -0.35 -12.32 2.51
C HIS A 164 -1.00 -13.29 1.51
N GLU A 165 -2.24 -13.04 1.10
CA GLU A 165 -2.90 -13.86 0.08
C GLU A 165 -2.27 -13.77 -1.31
N PHE A 166 -1.70 -12.61 -1.66
CA PHE A 166 -0.97 -12.44 -2.92
C PHE A 166 0.22 -13.41 -2.99
N TYR A 167 0.95 -13.60 -1.88
CA TYR A 167 2.09 -14.53 -1.81
C TYR A 167 1.70 -16.00 -1.61
N LEU A 168 0.54 -16.29 -1.00
CA LEU A 168 0.08 -17.67 -0.79
C LEU A 168 -0.47 -18.36 -2.05
N HIS A 169 -0.98 -17.61 -3.03
CA HIS A 169 -1.49 -18.22 -4.25
C HIS A 169 -0.32 -18.62 -5.16
N GLU A 170 -0.33 -19.87 -5.64
CA GLU A 170 0.52 -20.30 -6.76
C GLU A 170 0.38 -19.24 -7.86
N TYR A 171 1.51 -18.62 -8.19
CA TYR A 171 1.64 -17.55 -9.16
C TYR A 171 0.87 -17.88 -10.45
N GLU A 172 -0.31 -17.27 -10.62
CA GLU A 172 -0.92 -17.14 -11.95
C GLU A 172 -0.40 -15.84 -12.54
N PRO A 173 0.28 -15.85 -13.70
CA PRO A 173 0.86 -14.65 -14.28
C PRO A 173 -0.25 -13.65 -14.62
N ILE A 174 -0.47 -12.70 -13.71
CA ILE A 174 -1.12 -11.43 -13.99
C ILE A 174 -0.21 -10.70 -14.99
N THR A 175 -0.75 -9.77 -15.77
CA THR A 175 0.01 -8.97 -16.75
C THR A 175 1.31 -8.44 -16.14
N LEU A 176 2.40 -9.15 -16.42
CA LEU A 176 3.74 -8.94 -15.90
C LEU A 176 4.16 -7.48 -16.07
N THR A 177 4.59 -6.84 -14.99
CA THR A 177 5.43 -5.63 -15.09
C THR A 177 6.78 -6.07 -15.62
N CYS A 178 7.00 -5.89 -16.92
CA CYS A 178 8.23 -6.35 -17.56
C CYS A 178 9.44 -5.57 -17.01
N TYR A 179 10.48 -6.28 -16.58
CA TYR A 179 11.75 -5.64 -16.29
C TYR A 179 12.38 -5.12 -17.58
N THR A 180 12.33 -3.80 -17.79
CA THR A 180 12.75 -3.16 -19.05
C THR A 180 14.22 -2.76 -19.08
N HIS A 181 14.91 -2.87 -17.94
CA HIS A 181 16.31 -2.46 -17.81
C HIS A 181 17.32 -3.54 -18.24
N LEU A 182 16.85 -4.76 -18.51
CA LEU A 182 17.66 -5.86 -19.05
C LEU A 182 17.21 -6.23 -20.47
N GLN A 183 18.17 -6.36 -21.40
CA GLN A 183 17.88 -6.84 -22.75
C GLN A 183 17.84 -8.38 -22.80
N CYS A 184 16.72 -8.93 -22.37
CA CYS A 184 16.45 -10.36 -22.33
C CYS A 184 15.75 -10.85 -23.61
N ASP A 185 16.30 -11.86 -24.30
CA ASP A 185 15.62 -12.56 -25.39
C ASP A 185 14.94 -13.83 -24.86
N ARG A 186 13.63 -13.78 -24.59
CA ARG A 186 12.83 -14.96 -24.22
C ARG A 186 12.26 -15.73 -25.44
N GLY A 187 12.66 -15.37 -26.66
CA GLY A 187 12.19 -16.00 -27.89
C GLY A 187 10.77 -15.60 -28.33
N SER A 188 10.06 -14.77 -27.56
CA SER A 188 8.76 -14.19 -27.90
C SER A 188 8.72 -12.72 -27.48
N ILE A 189 8.18 -11.84 -28.33
CA ILE A 189 8.03 -10.40 -28.03
C ILE A 189 7.02 -10.10 -26.91
N TYR A 190 6.22 -11.11 -26.51
CA TYR A 190 5.23 -11.01 -25.44
C TYR A 190 5.67 -11.71 -24.16
N ALA A 191 6.81 -12.42 -24.18
CA ALA A 191 7.36 -13.05 -22.99
C ALA A 191 8.21 -12.01 -22.25
N CYS A 192 7.71 -11.55 -21.12
CA CYS A 192 8.40 -10.59 -20.27
C CYS A 192 9.20 -11.30 -19.19
N LEU A 193 10.34 -10.70 -18.84
CA LEU A 193 11.15 -11.06 -17.69
C LEU A 193 10.57 -10.34 -16.46
N ASP A 194 10.23 -11.09 -15.42
CA ASP A 194 9.93 -10.57 -14.10
C ASP A 194 11.24 -10.17 -13.40
N TRP A 195 11.16 -9.20 -12.48
CA TRP A 195 12.35 -8.78 -11.74
C TRP A 195 12.82 -9.86 -10.76
N SER A 196 11.95 -10.80 -10.34
CA SER A 196 12.30 -11.94 -9.50
C SER A 196 13.08 -13.03 -10.24
N GLU A 197 13.03 -13.05 -11.57
CA GLU A 197 13.76 -13.99 -12.45
C GLU A 197 15.16 -13.45 -12.82
N ILE A 198 15.71 -12.51 -12.04
CA ILE A 198 17.05 -11.94 -12.27
C ILE A 198 17.94 -12.40 -11.13
N CYS A 199 19.04 -13.09 -11.46
CA CYS A 199 19.99 -13.60 -10.48
C CYS A 199 19.40 -14.61 -9.51
N ASP A 200 18.43 -15.40 -9.97
CA ASP A 200 17.80 -16.47 -9.19
C ASP A 200 18.49 -17.84 -9.40
N GLY A 201 19.52 -17.88 -10.24
CA GLY A 201 20.26 -19.09 -10.61
C GLY A 201 19.63 -19.88 -11.76
N ILE A 202 18.57 -19.37 -12.39
CA ILE A 202 17.86 -19.97 -13.52
C ILE A 202 18.14 -19.14 -14.77
N ILE A 203 18.42 -19.81 -15.88
CA ILE A 203 18.59 -19.14 -17.18
C ILE A 203 17.23 -19.05 -17.85
N ASP A 204 16.57 -17.92 -17.68
CA ASP A 204 15.32 -17.50 -18.30
C ASP A 204 15.53 -16.78 -19.64
N CYS A 205 16.61 -16.01 -19.76
CA CYS A 205 16.98 -15.37 -21.02
C CYS A 205 17.79 -16.33 -21.88
N ARG A 206 17.50 -16.40 -23.19
CA ARG A 206 18.24 -17.27 -24.14
C ARG A 206 19.75 -16.98 -24.17
N ASN A 207 20.14 -15.75 -23.87
CA ASN A 207 21.52 -15.30 -23.77
C ASN A 207 22.12 -15.41 -22.36
N GLY A 208 21.35 -15.83 -21.35
CA GLY A 208 21.81 -15.96 -19.96
C GLY A 208 22.16 -14.64 -19.27
N VAL A 209 21.64 -13.52 -19.80
CA VAL A 209 22.00 -12.17 -19.33
C VAL A 209 21.32 -11.78 -18.01
N ASP A 210 20.24 -12.47 -17.68
CA ASP A 210 19.59 -12.49 -16.37
C ASP A 210 20.51 -12.95 -15.25
N GLU A 211 21.46 -13.83 -15.56
CA GLU A 211 22.39 -14.41 -14.58
C GLU A 211 23.80 -13.77 -14.61
N GLU A 212 24.02 -12.74 -15.42
CA GLU A 212 25.35 -12.12 -15.58
C GLU A 212 25.31 -10.59 -15.76
N PRO A 213 25.98 -9.78 -14.92
CA PRO A 213 26.74 -10.11 -13.71
C PRO A 213 25.95 -9.91 -12.40
N CYS A 214 25.57 -11.01 -11.73
CA CYS A 214 24.86 -10.98 -10.43
C CYS A 214 25.72 -10.56 -9.24
N TRP A 215 27.04 -10.67 -9.36
CA TRP A 215 27.97 -10.34 -8.26
C TRP A 215 27.82 -8.91 -7.75
N GLN A 216 27.31 -7.98 -8.58
CA GLN A 216 27.09 -6.58 -8.15
C GLN A 216 26.01 -6.48 -7.07
N MET A 217 25.00 -7.36 -7.11
CA MET A 217 23.99 -7.49 -6.06
C MET A 217 24.55 -8.26 -4.86
N GLU A 218 25.46 -9.22 -5.11
CA GLU A 218 26.13 -9.99 -4.07
C GLU A 218 27.31 -9.28 -3.35
N ILE A 219 27.66 -8.04 -3.71
CA ILE A 219 28.72 -7.28 -3.02
C ILE A 219 28.15 -6.24 -2.06
N ASN A 220 26.82 -6.09 -1.98
CA ASN A 220 26.25 -5.17 -1.02
C ASN A 220 26.67 -5.56 0.41
N GLU A 221 27.20 -4.59 1.16
CA GLU A 221 27.52 -4.71 2.58
C GLU A 221 26.32 -4.15 3.34
N CYS A 222 25.64 -5.00 4.11
CA CYS A 222 24.54 -4.58 4.98
C CYS A 222 25.09 -3.86 6.22
N GLU A 223 24.26 -3.05 6.87
CA GLU A 223 24.64 -2.38 8.13
C GLU A 223 24.77 -3.40 9.28
N ASP A 224 25.41 -3.00 10.39
CA ASP A 224 25.65 -3.89 11.56
C ASP A 224 24.36 -4.49 12.17
N ASN A 225 23.18 -3.94 11.86
CA ASN A 225 21.87 -4.35 12.36
C ASN A 225 20.98 -5.01 11.28
N GLU A 226 21.59 -5.47 10.21
CA GLU A 226 20.94 -6.12 9.07
C GLU A 226 21.60 -7.47 8.77
N ASP A 227 20.78 -8.46 8.44
CA ASP A 227 21.18 -9.74 7.90
C ASP A 227 21.01 -9.75 6.38
N ARG A 228 21.85 -10.55 5.72
CA ARG A 228 21.96 -10.54 4.26
C ARG A 228 21.33 -11.80 3.66
N CYS A 229 20.33 -11.60 2.81
CA CYS A 229 19.73 -12.62 1.96
C CYS A 229 20.74 -13.14 0.92
N ARG A 230 20.49 -14.34 0.40
CA ARG A 230 21.36 -14.97 -0.61
C ARG A 230 21.40 -14.17 -1.92
N ASN A 231 20.30 -13.55 -2.32
CA ASN A 231 20.22 -12.62 -3.45
C ASN A 231 20.90 -11.24 -3.22
N GLY A 232 21.44 -10.98 -2.02
CA GLY A 232 22.12 -9.72 -1.67
C GLY A 232 21.22 -8.62 -1.08
N GLN A 233 19.92 -8.87 -0.93
CA GLN A 233 19.02 -8.01 -0.15
C GLN A 233 19.47 -7.97 1.32
N CYS A 234 19.35 -6.81 1.95
CA CYS A 234 19.56 -6.62 3.38
C CYS A 234 18.20 -6.51 4.07
N ILE A 235 17.99 -7.30 5.10
CA ILE A 235 16.80 -7.25 5.96
C ILE A 235 17.24 -6.97 7.39
N PRO A 236 16.46 -6.26 8.21
CA PRO A 236 16.82 -6.07 9.61
C PRO A 236 16.98 -7.42 10.33
N THR A 237 18.02 -7.57 11.16
CA THR A 237 18.32 -8.82 11.90
C THR A 237 17.14 -9.46 12.64
N PRO A 238 16.18 -8.71 13.18
CA PRO A 238 15.01 -9.30 13.83
C PRO A 238 14.10 -10.12 12.90
N PHE A 239 14.19 -9.95 11.57
CA PHE A 239 13.42 -10.68 10.55
C PHE A 239 14.19 -11.87 9.97
N PHE A 240 15.32 -12.27 10.58
CA PHE A 240 16.09 -13.41 10.13
C PHE A 240 15.74 -14.63 10.99
N HIS A 241 15.17 -15.68 10.38
CA HIS A 241 14.64 -16.85 11.07
C HIS A 241 13.58 -16.52 12.13
N ASP A 242 12.63 -15.63 11.81
CA ASP A 242 11.57 -15.21 12.73
C ASP A 242 10.30 -16.07 12.64
N ASP A 243 9.53 -15.96 11.56
CA ASP A 243 8.32 -16.75 11.31
C ASP A 243 8.48 -17.56 10.01
N PRO A 244 8.38 -18.90 10.08
CA PRO A 244 8.55 -19.78 8.91
C PRO A 244 7.48 -19.60 7.81
N ASN A 245 6.46 -18.75 8.01
CA ASN A 245 5.43 -18.44 7.02
C ASN A 245 5.51 -16.99 6.49
N VAL A 246 6.45 -16.19 6.98
CA VAL A 246 6.70 -14.83 6.52
C VAL A 246 8.08 -14.82 5.88
N PHE A 247 8.19 -14.21 4.69
CA PHE A 247 9.44 -14.14 3.95
C PHE A 247 9.71 -12.68 3.61
N GLU A 248 10.72 -12.11 4.23
CA GLU A 248 11.26 -10.77 3.96
C GLU A 248 12.25 -10.81 2.80
N CYS A 249 13.06 -11.87 2.71
CA CYS A 249 13.92 -12.10 1.56
C CYS A 249 13.08 -12.50 0.34
N LEU A 250 13.33 -11.84 -0.80
CA LEU A 250 12.62 -12.14 -2.05
C LEU A 250 12.91 -13.55 -2.57
N ASP A 251 14.05 -14.13 -2.18
CA ASP A 251 14.44 -15.51 -2.47
C ASP A 251 14.15 -16.49 -1.31
N GLN A 252 13.41 -16.03 -0.28
CA GLN A 252 13.02 -16.81 0.90
C GLN A 252 14.22 -17.41 1.66
N SER A 253 15.38 -16.75 1.60
CA SER A 253 16.63 -17.25 2.19
C SER A 253 16.84 -16.86 3.66
N ASP A 254 15.90 -16.10 4.22
CA ASP A 254 15.78 -15.73 5.63
C ASP A 254 15.21 -16.85 6.51
N GLU A 255 14.55 -17.85 5.93
CA GLU A 255 13.95 -19.02 6.62
C GLU A 255 14.58 -20.36 6.19
#